data_AF-A0A1V5ZBN7-F1
#
_entry.id   AF-A0A1V5ZBN7-F1
#
_cell.length_a   1.000
_cell.length_b   1.000
_cell.length_c   1.000
_cell.angle_alpha   90.00
_cell.angle_beta   90.00
_cell.angle_gamma   90.00
#
_symmetry.space_group_name_H-M   'P 1'
#
loop_
_entity.id
_entity.type
_entity.pdbx_description
1 polymer ?
#
loop_
_entity_poly.entity_id
_entity_poly.type
_entity_poly.pdbx_seq_one_letter_code
_entity_poly.pdbx_strand_id
1 'polypeptide(L)'
;MKSRSFAKRLSSGMLILFAIMGMAPCQADPAAAVERAGGLEIKELFDKTCIPSMDVAADGALLAFADSGKRLRRSEDGGNSWSEAQQLGEEAGGNVVVDRNTGDVLMVSPGKGLLYRSGDHGKTWKKESIVIQPNAYGHGTPEGIPADVSCSESGITLQYGEHAGRLLMTARIMPPKGSNDQERWPYHYNTSIYSDDGGKTWQVSNPVQSGTGEGTLDWHAEGRDLK
;
A
#
# COMPACT_ATOMS: atom_id res chain seq x y z
N MET A 1 83.25 11.78 -4.52
CA MET A 1 82.06 11.77 -5.38
C MET A 1 81.01 10.88 -4.72
N LYS A 2 79.94 11.47 -4.16
CA LYS A 2 78.65 10.90 -3.63
C LYS A 2 78.75 9.73 -2.61
N SER A 3 78.04 9.64 -1.48
CA SER A 3 76.93 10.35 -0.81
C SER A 3 76.94 9.92 0.69
N ARG A 4 76.89 10.82 1.70
CA ARG A 4 75.70 11.30 2.46
C ARG A 4 74.71 10.17 2.87
N SER A 5 74.15 10.07 4.09
CA SER A 5 73.96 11.05 5.17
C SER A 5 73.33 10.39 6.43
N PHE A 6 73.76 10.86 7.61
CA PHE A 6 73.07 11.10 8.89
C PHE A 6 71.78 10.35 9.27
N ALA A 7 71.82 9.70 10.44
CA ALA A 7 70.66 9.44 11.30
C ALA A 7 70.68 10.42 12.50
N LYS A 8 69.57 11.14 12.74
CA LYS A 8 69.33 11.94 13.95
C LYS A 8 68.02 11.52 14.64
N ARG A 9 68.24 11.08 15.88
CA ARG A 9 67.45 11.06 17.13
C ARG A 9 66.02 11.65 17.22
N LEU A 10 65.21 10.89 17.99
CA LEU A 10 64.23 11.22 19.06
C LEU A 10 63.04 12.17 18.79
N SER A 11 61.82 11.70 19.09
CA SER A 11 61.02 12.12 20.27
C SER A 11 59.79 11.19 20.41
N SER A 12 59.58 10.58 21.59
CA SER A 12 58.64 10.97 22.65
C SER A 12 57.17 10.92 22.22
N GLY A 13 56.48 9.88 22.71
CA GLY A 13 55.08 9.61 22.43
C GLY A 13 54.12 10.54 23.14
N MET A 14 53.00 10.79 22.46
CA MET A 14 51.76 11.31 23.03
C MET A 14 50.66 10.35 22.59
N LEU A 15 50.13 9.57 23.52
CA LEU A 15 48.95 8.74 23.31
C LEU A 15 47.73 9.68 23.21
N ILE A 16 47.14 9.77 22.02
CA ILE A 16 45.82 10.38 21.85
C ILE A 16 44.80 9.25 21.88
N LEU A 17 44.00 9.22 22.95
CA LEU A 17 42.90 8.29 23.14
C LEU A 17 41.74 8.73 22.21
N PHE A 18 41.56 8.06 21.07
CA PHE A 18 40.31 8.19 20.30
C PHE A 18 39.32 7.12 20.79
N ALA A 19 38.44 7.52 21.70
CA ALA A 19 37.21 6.79 21.95
C ALA A 19 36.25 7.07 20.78
N ILE A 20 36.19 6.16 19.80
CA ILE A 20 35.14 6.18 18.78
C ILE A 20 33.96 5.40 19.34
N MET A 21 33.15 6.07 20.17
CA MET A 21 31.74 5.69 20.34
C MET A 21 30.98 6.25 19.15
N GLY A 22 30.87 5.44 18.09
CA GLY A 22 30.02 5.72 16.94
C GLY A 22 28.80 4.81 16.97
N MET A 23 27.86 5.08 17.88
CA MET A 23 26.50 4.56 17.79
C MET A 23 25.57 5.69 17.35
N ALA A 24 24.86 5.42 16.25
CA ALA A 24 23.67 6.08 15.73
C ALA A 24 23.82 7.51 15.16
N PRO A 25 23.31 7.70 13.94
CA PRO A 25 22.09 8.49 13.83
C PRO A 25 20.95 7.56 13.44
N CYS A 26 20.19 7.12 14.45
CA CYS A 26 18.77 6.87 14.24
C CYS A 26 18.14 8.27 14.23
N GLN A 27 18.15 8.91 13.06
CA GLN A 27 17.19 9.96 12.78
C GLN A 27 16.17 9.31 11.87
N ALA A 28 15.25 8.58 12.50
CA ALA A 28 13.93 8.49 11.93
C ALA A 28 13.40 9.92 11.91
N ASP A 29 13.04 10.44 10.75
CA ASP A 29 12.38 11.74 10.68
C ASP A 29 10.98 11.52 11.26
N PRO A 30 10.69 11.96 12.49
CA PRO A 30 9.38 11.71 13.05
C PRO A 30 8.40 12.55 12.26
N ALA A 31 7.34 11.90 11.77
CA ALA A 31 6.17 12.58 11.25
C ALA A 31 5.85 13.80 12.13
N ALA A 32 5.90 15.00 11.56
CA ALA A 32 5.76 16.23 12.33
C ALA A 32 4.37 16.25 12.97
N ALA A 33 4.32 16.18 14.30
CA ALA A 33 3.08 16.20 15.06
C ALA A 33 2.69 17.64 15.38
N VAL A 34 1.46 18.02 15.03
CA VAL A 34 0.87 19.30 15.45
C VAL A 34 -0.39 19.02 16.25
N GLU A 35 -0.40 19.47 17.51
CA GLU A 35 -1.58 19.43 18.37
C GLU A 35 -2.53 20.58 18.01
N ARG A 36 -3.83 20.28 17.87
CA ARG A 36 -4.88 21.28 17.64
C ARG A 36 -5.88 21.27 18.81
N ALA A 37 -6.61 22.38 18.97
CA ALA A 37 -7.64 22.50 20.00
C ALA A 37 -8.66 21.36 19.87
N GLY A 38 -8.76 20.52 20.90
CA GLY A 38 -9.59 19.30 20.91
C GLY A 38 -8.84 18.00 21.22
N GLY A 39 -7.52 18.03 21.45
CA GLY A 39 -6.72 16.84 21.79
C GLY A 39 -6.47 15.90 20.60
N LEU A 40 -6.72 16.37 19.38
CA LEU A 40 -6.39 15.65 18.16
C LEU A 40 -4.93 15.94 17.79
N GLU A 41 -4.11 14.89 17.78
CA GLU A 41 -2.75 14.92 17.24
C GLU A 41 -2.80 14.65 15.73
N ILE A 42 -2.26 15.57 14.92
CA ILE A 42 -2.12 15.39 13.48
C ILE A 42 -0.65 15.12 13.18
N LYS A 43 -0.35 13.98 12.56
CA LYS A 43 0.99 13.58 12.13
C LYS A 43 1.07 13.55 10.61
N GLU A 44 2.06 14.23 10.02
CA GLU A 44 2.33 14.14 8.59
C GLU A 44 3.21 12.92 8.28
N LEU A 45 2.64 11.87 7.68
CA LEU A 45 3.37 10.63 7.39
C LEU A 45 4.18 10.70 6.08
N PHE A 46 3.73 11.49 5.10
CA PHE A 46 4.38 11.60 3.80
C PHE A 46 4.32 13.02 3.23
N ASP A 47 5.45 13.57 2.80
CA ASP A 47 5.51 14.87 2.13
C ASP A 47 5.03 14.78 0.67
N LYS A 48 4.13 15.70 0.28
CA LYS A 48 3.62 15.93 -1.09
C LYS A 48 3.14 14.66 -1.80
N THR A 49 2.23 13.93 -1.17
CA THR A 49 1.66 12.69 -1.72
C THR A 49 0.16 12.79 -1.91
N CYS A 50 -0.39 11.92 -2.75
CA CYS A 50 -1.83 11.78 -2.93
C CYS A 50 -2.23 10.31 -2.96
N ILE A 51 -3.55 10.06 -2.91
CA ILE A 51 -4.14 8.72 -2.96
C ILE A 51 -3.61 7.85 -1.81
N PRO A 52 -3.91 8.24 -0.55
CA PRO A 52 -3.57 7.41 0.60
C PRO A 52 -4.53 6.22 0.71
N SER A 53 -4.06 5.15 1.31
CA SER A 53 -4.93 4.09 1.83
C SER A 53 -4.34 3.57 3.14
N MET A 54 -5.15 2.95 3.98
CA MET A 54 -4.70 2.40 5.25
C MET A 54 -5.45 1.15 5.63
N ASP A 55 -4.78 0.24 6.32
CA ASP A 55 -5.38 -0.97 6.87
C ASP A 55 -4.60 -1.42 8.12
N VAL A 56 -5.17 -2.35 8.88
CA VAL A 56 -4.56 -2.94 10.06
C VAL A 56 -4.15 -4.38 9.75
N ALA A 57 -2.86 -4.68 9.79
CA ALA A 57 -2.36 -6.04 9.57
C ALA A 57 -2.86 -7.01 10.66
N ALA A 58 -2.74 -8.31 10.40
CA ALA A 58 -3.21 -9.34 11.35
C ALA A 58 -2.42 -9.35 12.69
N ASP A 59 -1.20 -8.80 12.72
CA ASP A 59 -0.41 -8.61 13.94
C ASP A 59 -0.79 -7.33 14.72
N GLY A 60 -1.79 -6.58 14.24
CA GLY A 60 -2.25 -5.33 14.84
C GLY A 60 -1.48 -4.09 14.38
N ALA A 61 -0.47 -4.22 13.51
CA ALA A 61 0.26 -3.08 13.00
C ALA A 61 -0.60 -2.22 12.07
N LEU A 62 -0.49 -0.89 12.19
CA LEU A 62 -1.12 0.03 11.25
C LEU A 62 -0.25 0.15 10.00
N LEU A 63 -0.86 0.06 8.84
CA LEU A 63 -0.23 0.23 7.54
C LEU A 63 -0.78 1.49 6.88
N ALA A 64 0.08 2.47 6.63
CA ALA A 64 -0.29 3.70 5.92
C ALA A 64 0.41 3.71 4.56
N PHE A 65 -0.37 3.72 3.49
CA PHE A 65 0.12 3.73 2.12
C PHE A 65 -0.05 5.11 1.49
N ALA A 66 0.83 5.43 0.54
CA ALA A 66 0.81 6.67 -0.25
C ALA A 66 1.21 6.42 -1.70
N ASP A 67 0.93 7.40 -2.57
CA ASP A 67 1.12 7.36 -4.02
C ASP A 67 0.46 6.12 -4.67
N SER A 68 -0.81 5.91 -4.33
CA SER A 68 -1.57 4.74 -4.79
C SER A 68 -0.91 3.42 -4.37
N GLY A 69 -0.42 3.32 -3.14
CA GLY A 69 0.16 2.06 -2.64
C GLY A 69 1.62 1.79 -3.02
N LYS A 70 2.34 2.76 -3.59
CA LYS A 70 3.78 2.58 -3.91
C LYS A 70 4.68 2.70 -2.68
N ARG A 71 4.27 3.53 -1.72
CA ARG A 71 4.98 3.76 -0.47
C ARG A 71 4.16 3.25 0.71
N LEU A 72 4.85 2.75 1.72
CA LEU A 72 4.28 2.28 2.98
C LEU A 72 5.08 2.85 4.15
N ARG A 73 4.38 3.28 5.20
CA ARG A 73 4.91 3.37 6.56
C ARG A 73 4.09 2.47 7.47
N ARG A 74 4.75 1.87 8.46
CA ARG A 74 4.12 0.93 9.39
C ARG A 74 4.30 1.42 10.83
N SER A 75 3.27 1.23 11.66
CA SER A 75 3.31 1.51 13.09
C SER A 75 2.99 0.24 13.89
N GLU A 76 3.76 -0.03 14.93
CA GLU A 76 3.57 -1.16 15.86
C GLU A 76 3.00 -0.71 17.22
N ASP A 77 2.79 0.59 17.40
CA ASP A 77 2.45 1.20 18.69
C ASP A 77 1.16 2.03 18.61
N GLY A 78 0.24 1.66 17.72
CA GLY A 78 -1.06 2.31 17.57
C GLY A 78 -1.00 3.70 16.92
N GLY A 79 0.03 3.97 16.13
CA GLY A 79 0.20 5.22 15.37
C GLY A 79 1.03 6.28 16.09
N ASN A 80 1.60 5.98 17.26
CA ASN A 80 2.44 6.90 18.01
C ASN A 80 3.77 7.17 17.29
N SER A 81 4.38 6.13 16.74
CA SER A 81 5.57 6.19 15.88
C SER A 81 5.38 5.36 14.62
N TRP A 82 6.13 5.72 13.58
CA TRP A 82 6.04 5.13 12.25
C TRP A 82 7.43 4.80 11.71
N SER A 83 7.54 3.70 11.00
CA SER A 83 8.76 3.32 10.27
C SER A 83 9.15 4.36 9.24
N GLU A 84 10.38 4.26 8.75
CA GLU A 84 10.77 4.90 7.49
C GLU A 84 9.87 4.47 6.32
N ALA A 85 9.76 5.34 5.32
CA ALA A 85 8.97 5.06 4.13
C ALA A 85 9.64 3.96 3.29
N GLN A 86 8.95 2.83 3.15
CA GLN A 86 9.34 1.70 2.32
C GLN A 86 8.70 1.78 0.94
N GLN A 87 9.44 1.43 -0.11
CA GLN A 87 8.86 1.19 -1.43
C GLN A 87 8.51 -0.29 -1.58
N LEU A 88 7.31 -0.59 -2.08
CA LEU A 88 6.86 -1.98 -2.27
C LEU A 88 7.53 -2.65 -3.48
N GLY A 89 7.76 -1.89 -4.54
CA GLY A 89 8.40 -2.32 -5.79
C GLY A 89 8.12 -1.36 -6.94
N GLU A 90 8.91 -1.45 -8.02
CA GLU A 90 8.84 -0.52 -9.16
C GLU A 90 7.46 -0.50 -9.83
N GLU A 91 6.82 -1.66 -9.95
CA GLU A 91 5.51 -1.81 -10.56
C GLU A 91 4.34 -1.74 -9.56
N ALA A 92 4.62 -1.47 -8.28
CA ALA A 92 3.56 -1.30 -7.29
C ALA A 92 2.62 -0.15 -7.68
N GLY A 93 1.39 -0.22 -7.21
CA GLY A 93 0.35 0.75 -7.55
C GLY A 93 -1.03 0.13 -7.60
N GLY A 94 -1.98 0.59 -6.82
CA GLY A 94 -3.33 0.03 -6.72
C GLY A 94 -3.92 0.34 -5.36
N ASN A 95 -4.45 -0.69 -4.70
CA ASN A 95 -5.01 -0.54 -3.36
C ASN A 95 -4.82 -1.79 -2.49
N VAL A 96 -5.01 -1.65 -1.18
CA VAL A 96 -4.72 -2.68 -0.18
C VAL A 96 -5.97 -3.47 0.21
N VAL A 97 -5.78 -4.76 0.49
CA VAL A 97 -6.71 -5.60 1.26
C VAL A 97 -5.91 -6.53 2.16
N VAL A 98 -6.30 -6.64 3.43
CA VAL A 98 -5.77 -7.66 4.34
C VAL A 98 -6.63 -8.92 4.24
N ASP A 99 -6.03 -10.03 3.82
CA ASP A 99 -6.66 -11.35 3.81
C ASP A 99 -6.70 -11.89 5.25
N ARG A 100 -7.88 -11.81 5.88
CA ARG A 100 -8.06 -12.24 7.27
C ARG A 100 -8.08 -13.76 7.42
N ASN A 101 -8.11 -14.54 6.34
CA ASN A 101 -8.01 -15.99 6.41
C ASN A 101 -6.57 -16.45 6.65
N THR A 102 -5.60 -15.72 6.10
CA THR A 102 -4.17 -16.09 6.11
C THR A 102 -3.32 -15.14 6.93
N GLY A 103 -3.75 -13.89 7.09
CA GLY A 103 -2.96 -12.79 7.65
C GLY A 103 -2.14 -12.03 6.61
N ASP A 104 -2.19 -12.45 5.34
CA ASP A 104 -1.45 -11.79 4.26
C ASP A 104 -1.99 -10.38 3.99
N VAL A 105 -1.09 -9.48 3.59
CA VAL A 105 -1.42 -8.15 3.09
C VAL A 105 -1.20 -8.11 1.59
N LEU A 106 -2.21 -7.65 0.85
CA LEU A 106 -2.22 -7.66 -0.61
C LEU A 106 -2.36 -6.23 -1.13
N MET A 107 -1.37 -5.78 -1.90
CA MET A 107 -1.45 -4.55 -2.69
C MET A 107 -1.81 -4.94 -4.13
N VAL A 108 -3.08 -4.80 -4.49
CA VAL A 108 -3.68 -5.37 -5.70
C VAL A 108 -3.71 -4.33 -6.83
N SER A 109 -3.25 -4.72 -8.01
CA SER A 109 -3.15 -3.88 -9.20
C SER A 109 -3.89 -4.51 -10.40
N PRO A 110 -5.25 -4.51 -10.42
CA PRO A 110 -6.02 -5.28 -11.40
C PRO A 110 -5.70 -4.88 -12.84
N GLY A 111 -5.62 -3.57 -13.12
CA GLY A 111 -5.26 -3.07 -14.46
C GLY A 111 -3.86 -3.44 -14.94
N LYS A 112 -2.99 -3.96 -14.07
CA LYS A 112 -1.67 -4.49 -14.42
C LYS A 112 -1.58 -6.02 -14.38
N GLY A 113 -2.65 -6.71 -13.98
CA GLY A 113 -2.64 -8.18 -13.83
C GLY A 113 -1.62 -8.68 -12.80
N LEU A 114 -1.36 -7.89 -11.75
CA LEU A 114 -0.40 -8.24 -10.70
C LEU A 114 -0.89 -7.82 -9.31
N LEU A 115 -0.26 -8.37 -8.28
CA LEU A 115 -0.29 -7.83 -6.92
C LEU A 115 1.10 -7.91 -6.28
N TYR A 116 1.29 -7.19 -5.19
CA TYR A 116 2.37 -7.44 -4.23
C TYR A 116 1.76 -8.05 -2.98
N ARG A 117 2.32 -9.18 -2.53
CA ARG A 117 1.89 -9.90 -1.32
C ARG A 117 2.95 -9.78 -0.23
N SER A 118 2.51 -9.52 0.99
CA SER A 118 3.32 -9.65 2.19
C SER A 118 2.72 -10.71 3.10
N GLY A 119 3.46 -11.79 3.34
CA GLY A 119 3.11 -12.82 4.34
C GLY A 119 3.68 -12.53 5.73
N ASP A 120 4.29 -11.35 5.91
CA ASP A 120 4.93 -10.91 7.15
C ASP A 120 4.42 -9.53 7.59
N HIS A 121 3.13 -9.28 7.35
CA HIS A 121 2.38 -8.15 7.91
C HIS A 121 2.90 -6.77 7.44
N GLY A 122 3.28 -6.70 6.17
CA GLY A 122 3.73 -5.48 5.49
C GLY A 122 5.24 -5.23 5.55
N LYS A 123 6.05 -6.16 6.09
CA LYS A 123 7.51 -5.97 6.25
C LYS A 123 8.27 -6.23 4.96
N THR A 124 7.95 -7.32 4.25
CA THR A 124 8.52 -7.66 2.95
C THR A 124 7.43 -7.98 1.95
N TRP A 125 7.71 -7.73 0.67
CA TRP A 125 6.73 -7.81 -0.40
C TRP A 125 7.26 -8.62 -1.57
N LYS A 126 6.40 -9.47 -2.13
CA LYS A 126 6.69 -10.28 -3.30
C LYS A 126 5.67 -9.99 -4.41
N LYS A 127 6.18 -9.69 -5.60
CA LYS A 127 5.35 -9.54 -6.80
C LYS A 127 4.78 -10.89 -7.23
N GLU A 128 3.49 -10.91 -7.55
CA GLU A 128 2.77 -12.07 -8.09
C GLU A 128 1.91 -11.64 -9.28
N SER A 129 1.81 -12.50 -10.30
CA SER A 129 0.84 -12.33 -11.38
C SER A 129 -0.52 -12.86 -10.95
N ILE A 130 -1.59 -12.20 -11.36
CA ILE A 130 -2.97 -12.57 -11.04
C ILE A 130 -3.82 -12.60 -12.31
N VAL A 131 -4.94 -13.31 -12.24
CA VAL A 131 -5.92 -13.36 -13.33
C VAL A 131 -7.10 -12.48 -12.98
N ILE A 132 -7.44 -11.54 -13.86
CA ILE A 132 -8.67 -10.73 -13.75
C ILE A 132 -9.69 -11.26 -14.75
N GLN A 133 -10.84 -11.71 -14.27
CA GLN A 133 -11.95 -12.16 -15.09
C GLN A 133 -12.91 -10.98 -15.34
N PRO A 134 -13.34 -10.77 -16.60
CA PRO A 134 -14.19 -9.65 -16.93
C PRO A 134 -15.60 -9.81 -16.38
N ASN A 135 -16.33 -8.71 -16.30
CA ASN A 135 -17.77 -8.74 -16.08
C ASN A 135 -18.54 -9.18 -17.35
N ALA A 136 -19.88 -9.20 -17.27
CA ALA A 136 -20.74 -9.60 -18.38
C ALA A 136 -20.61 -8.74 -19.66
N TYR A 137 -20.04 -7.54 -19.55
CA TYR A 137 -19.77 -6.64 -20.68
C TYR A 137 -18.37 -6.82 -21.28
N GLY A 138 -17.55 -7.73 -20.74
CA GLY A 138 -16.16 -7.90 -21.14
C GLY A 138 -15.20 -6.86 -20.54
N HIS A 139 -15.66 -6.07 -19.56
CA HIS A 139 -14.83 -5.04 -18.91
C HIS A 139 -14.14 -5.58 -17.65
N GLY A 140 -13.00 -4.99 -17.30
CA GLY A 140 -12.25 -5.19 -16.07
C GLY A 140 -10.84 -5.77 -16.29
N THR A 141 -10.57 -6.35 -17.44
CA THR A 141 -9.29 -6.99 -17.76
C THR A 141 -8.19 -5.98 -18.12
N PRO A 142 -6.91 -6.30 -17.87
CA PRO A 142 -5.77 -5.47 -18.30
C PRO A 142 -5.74 -5.15 -19.79
N GLU A 143 -6.10 -6.13 -20.64
CA GLU A 143 -6.04 -6.01 -22.10
C GLU A 143 -7.22 -5.22 -22.69
N GLY A 144 -8.29 -5.07 -21.91
CA GLY A 144 -9.53 -4.42 -22.33
C GLY A 144 -9.71 -3.05 -21.67
N ILE A 145 -10.79 -2.92 -20.90
CA ILE A 145 -11.06 -1.75 -20.07
C ILE A 145 -10.72 -2.13 -18.64
N PRO A 146 -9.55 -1.76 -18.10
CA PRO A 146 -9.10 -2.28 -16.82
C PRO A 146 -9.99 -1.82 -15.67
N ALA A 147 -10.14 -2.69 -14.66
CA ALA A 147 -10.64 -2.30 -13.35
C ALA A 147 -9.57 -1.48 -12.62
N ASP A 148 -9.99 -0.34 -12.08
CA ASP A 148 -9.14 0.54 -11.28
C ASP A 148 -9.63 0.56 -9.84
N VAL A 149 -8.81 0.07 -8.93
CA VAL A 149 -9.08 0.09 -7.48
C VAL A 149 -8.42 1.29 -6.80
N SER A 150 -7.61 2.05 -7.54
CA SER A 150 -6.95 3.25 -7.05
C SER A 150 -8.00 4.28 -6.65
N CYS A 151 -7.69 5.09 -5.64
CA CYS A 151 -8.57 6.10 -5.09
C CYS A 151 -9.84 5.57 -4.40
N SER A 152 -10.09 4.26 -4.39
CA SER A 152 -11.13 3.66 -3.54
C SER A 152 -10.61 3.45 -2.11
N GLU A 153 -11.52 3.21 -1.17
CA GLU A 153 -11.13 2.76 0.18
C GLU A 153 -10.49 1.37 0.16
N SER A 154 -9.81 0.99 1.25
CA SER A 154 -9.22 -0.33 1.39
C SER A 154 -10.26 -1.44 1.25
N GLY A 155 -9.83 -2.57 0.68
CA GLY A 155 -10.67 -3.76 0.57
C GLY A 155 -10.93 -4.44 1.91
N ILE A 156 -11.86 -5.40 1.89
CA ILE A 156 -12.25 -6.16 3.08
C ILE A 156 -12.19 -7.67 2.82
N THR A 157 -12.03 -8.44 3.90
CA THR A 157 -12.32 -9.88 3.91
C THR A 157 -13.67 -10.12 4.56
N LEU A 158 -14.62 -10.71 3.84
CA LEU A 158 -15.93 -11.05 4.39
C LEU A 158 -15.79 -12.05 5.54
N GLN A 159 -16.35 -11.75 6.71
CA GLN A 159 -16.17 -12.58 7.91
C GLN A 159 -17.28 -13.63 8.11
N TYR A 160 -18.44 -13.44 7.47
CA TYR A 160 -19.63 -14.27 7.70
C TYR A 160 -20.45 -14.44 6.41
N GLY A 161 -21.40 -15.37 6.43
CA GLY A 161 -22.28 -15.69 5.30
C GLY A 161 -21.73 -16.78 4.37
N GLU A 162 -22.42 -17.04 3.27
CA GLU A 162 -22.06 -18.09 2.29
C GLU A 162 -20.66 -17.86 1.68
N HIS A 163 -20.25 -16.60 1.57
CA HIS A 163 -18.97 -16.20 1.00
C HIS A 163 -17.96 -15.72 2.07
N ALA A 164 -18.08 -16.20 3.31
CA ALA A 164 -17.07 -15.94 4.32
C ALA A 164 -15.66 -16.34 3.82
N GLY A 165 -14.70 -15.45 4.01
CA GLY A 165 -13.33 -15.56 3.52
C GLY A 165 -13.08 -14.91 2.16
N ARG A 166 -14.12 -14.49 1.42
CA ARG A 166 -13.96 -13.73 0.18
C ARG A 166 -13.23 -12.41 0.41
N LEU A 167 -12.24 -12.12 -0.42
CA LEU A 167 -11.64 -10.80 -0.54
C LEU A 167 -12.52 -9.96 -1.46
N LEU A 168 -12.83 -8.72 -1.06
CA LEU A 168 -13.71 -7.82 -1.80
C LEU A 168 -13.12 -6.42 -1.83
N MET A 169 -13.07 -5.82 -3.02
CA MET A 169 -12.59 -4.45 -3.22
C MET A 169 -13.55 -3.69 -4.12
N THR A 170 -13.76 -2.40 -3.85
CA THR A 170 -14.38 -1.50 -4.81
C THR A 170 -13.44 -1.23 -5.97
N ALA A 171 -14.02 -1.11 -7.16
CA ALA A 171 -13.30 -0.74 -8.35
C ALA A 171 -14.14 0.21 -9.21
N ARG A 172 -13.47 0.99 -10.03
CA ARG A 172 -14.05 1.82 -11.07
C ARG A 172 -13.70 1.24 -12.43
N ILE A 173 -14.64 1.33 -13.35
CA ILE A 173 -14.39 1.07 -14.77
C ILE A 173 -14.54 2.39 -15.51
N MET A 174 -13.53 2.73 -16.32
CA MET A 174 -13.45 3.99 -17.04
C MET A 174 -13.29 3.76 -18.55
N PRO A 175 -14.39 3.49 -19.29
CA PRO A 175 -14.33 3.29 -20.74
C PRO A 175 -13.83 4.54 -21.48
N PRO A 176 -13.13 4.40 -22.62
CA PRO A 176 -12.89 3.15 -23.35
C PRO A 176 -11.64 2.37 -22.93
N LYS A 177 -10.66 2.97 -22.24
CA LYS A 177 -9.38 2.34 -21.87
C LYS A 177 -8.75 2.94 -20.59
N GLY A 178 -9.54 3.16 -19.54
CA GLY A 178 -9.06 3.82 -18.32
C GLY A 178 -8.97 5.35 -18.42
N SER A 179 -9.62 5.98 -19.41
CA SER A 179 -9.55 7.44 -19.60
C SER A 179 -10.37 8.13 -18.51
N ASN A 180 -9.76 9.10 -17.82
CA ASN A 180 -10.45 9.93 -16.83
C ASN A 180 -10.86 11.31 -17.39
N ASP A 181 -10.96 11.44 -18.72
CA ASP A 181 -11.36 12.69 -19.38
C ASP A 181 -12.81 13.04 -19.01
N GLN A 182 -13.12 14.34 -18.85
CA GLN A 182 -14.42 14.78 -18.35
C GLN A 182 -15.59 14.34 -19.26
N GLU A 183 -15.36 14.26 -20.57
CA GLU A 183 -16.35 13.81 -21.54
C GLU A 183 -16.68 12.31 -21.39
N ARG A 184 -15.83 11.56 -20.68
CA ARG A 184 -16.00 10.12 -20.41
C ARG A 184 -16.69 9.83 -19.09
N TRP A 185 -16.73 10.79 -18.16
CA TRP A 185 -17.32 10.60 -16.83
C TRP A 185 -18.73 10.01 -16.81
N PRO A 186 -19.67 10.37 -17.72
CA PRO A 186 -21.00 9.76 -17.76
C PRO A 186 -20.98 8.23 -18.01
N TYR A 187 -19.90 7.72 -18.60
CA TYR A 187 -19.72 6.29 -18.93
C TYR A 187 -18.93 5.53 -17.87
N HIS A 188 -18.37 6.24 -16.89
CA HIS A 188 -17.70 5.59 -15.77
C HIS A 188 -18.74 4.94 -14.88
N TYR A 189 -18.37 3.82 -14.27
CA TYR A 189 -19.25 3.18 -13.30
C TYR A 189 -18.45 2.49 -12.20
N ASN A 190 -19.08 2.38 -11.05
CA ASN A 190 -18.53 1.64 -9.92
C ASN A 190 -18.94 0.18 -10.05
N THR A 191 -18.02 -0.67 -9.64
CA THR A 191 -18.16 -2.12 -9.57
C THR A 191 -17.39 -2.62 -8.35
N SER A 192 -17.42 -3.92 -8.12
CA SER A 192 -16.52 -4.58 -7.18
C SER A 192 -15.67 -5.62 -7.91
N ILE A 193 -14.51 -5.93 -7.35
CA ILE A 193 -13.77 -7.14 -7.69
C ILE A 193 -13.70 -8.03 -6.45
N TYR A 194 -13.76 -9.33 -6.65
CA TYR A 194 -13.66 -10.28 -5.55
C TYR A 194 -12.81 -11.49 -5.87
N SER A 195 -12.22 -12.08 -4.84
CA SER A 195 -11.41 -13.29 -4.92
C SER A 195 -11.77 -14.27 -3.81
N ASP A 196 -11.93 -15.54 -4.18
CA ASP A 196 -12.22 -16.64 -3.27
C ASP A 196 -11.02 -17.61 -3.11
N ASP A 197 -9.87 -17.28 -3.69
CA ASP A 197 -8.68 -18.15 -3.75
C ASP A 197 -7.40 -17.51 -3.19
N GLY A 198 -7.59 -16.54 -2.27
CA GLY A 198 -6.51 -15.80 -1.63
C GLY A 198 -5.87 -14.76 -2.54
N GLY A 199 -6.59 -14.25 -3.54
CA GLY A 199 -6.15 -13.17 -4.41
C GLY A 199 -5.43 -13.61 -5.68
N LYS A 200 -5.50 -14.88 -6.07
CA LYS A 200 -4.85 -15.37 -7.30
C LYS A 200 -5.71 -15.09 -8.54
N THR A 201 -7.02 -15.26 -8.40
CA THR A 201 -8.01 -14.90 -9.40
C THR A 201 -9.02 -13.92 -8.84
N TRP A 202 -9.42 -12.95 -9.66
CA TRP A 202 -10.36 -11.89 -9.29
C TRP A 202 -11.47 -11.79 -10.32
N GLN A 203 -12.72 -11.87 -9.88
CA GLN A 203 -13.90 -11.69 -10.72
C GLN A 203 -14.43 -10.27 -10.57
N VAL A 204 -14.64 -9.59 -11.71
CA VAL A 204 -15.24 -8.25 -11.76
C VAL A 204 -16.75 -8.40 -11.76
N SER A 205 -17.45 -7.71 -10.85
CA SER A 205 -18.90 -7.74 -10.78
C SER A 205 -19.55 -6.90 -11.88
N ASN A 206 -20.88 -7.01 -11.97
CA ASN A 206 -21.66 -6.12 -12.81
C ASN A 206 -21.61 -4.67 -12.26
N PRO A 207 -21.86 -3.67 -13.12
CA PRO A 207 -21.98 -2.28 -12.70
C PRO A 207 -23.04 -2.11 -11.60
N VAL A 208 -22.73 -1.30 -10.59
CA VAL A 208 -23.68 -0.88 -9.55
C VAL A 208 -24.40 0.40 -9.99
N GLN A 209 -23.63 1.42 -10.41
CA GLN A 209 -24.15 2.72 -10.82
C GLN A 209 -23.20 3.38 -11.83
N SER A 210 -23.76 4.09 -12.82
CA SER A 210 -23.01 4.89 -13.82
C SER A 210 -22.91 6.37 -13.45
N GLY A 211 -21.96 7.08 -14.06
CA GLY A 211 -21.67 8.49 -13.78
C GLY A 211 -20.93 8.71 -12.46
N THR A 212 -20.23 7.70 -11.95
CA THR A 212 -19.66 7.67 -10.60
C THR A 212 -18.13 7.82 -10.56
N GLY A 213 -17.63 8.17 -9.37
CA GLY A 213 -16.22 8.31 -9.03
C GLY A 213 -15.71 7.21 -8.09
N GLU A 214 -14.92 7.58 -7.10
CA GLU A 214 -14.38 6.68 -6.08
C GLU A 214 -15.49 5.99 -5.26
N GLY A 215 -15.20 4.79 -4.74
CA GLY A 215 -16.16 3.99 -3.98
C GLY A 215 -15.57 3.42 -2.69
N THR A 216 -16.44 3.19 -1.72
CA THR A 216 -16.14 2.47 -0.48
C THR A 216 -17.16 1.35 -0.26
N LEU A 217 -16.79 0.37 0.55
CA LEU A 217 -17.64 -0.72 0.98
C LEU A 217 -17.74 -0.70 2.50
N ASP A 218 -18.93 -1.00 3.01
CA ASP A 218 -19.12 -1.35 4.41
C ASP A 218 -19.93 -2.64 4.47
N TRP A 219 -19.57 -3.54 5.39
CA TRP A 219 -20.19 -4.84 5.51
C TRP A 219 -21.04 -4.92 6.78
N HIS A 220 -22.32 -5.24 6.61
CA HIS A 220 -23.25 -5.49 7.71
C HIS A 220 -23.58 -6.98 7.83
N ALA A 221 -23.49 -7.50 9.06
CA ALA A 221 -23.70 -8.90 9.39
C ALA A 221 -25.12 -9.44 9.12
N GLU A 222 -26.09 -8.55 9.02
CA GLU A 222 -27.42 -8.88 8.52
C GLU A 222 -27.36 -8.89 7.00
N GLY A 223 -26.98 -10.03 6.42
CA GLY A 223 -26.71 -10.26 4.99
C GLY A 223 -27.76 -9.68 4.04
N ARG A 224 -27.63 -8.38 3.76
CA ARG A 224 -28.24 -7.72 2.62
C ARG A 224 -27.11 -7.50 1.64
N ASP A 225 -27.17 -8.23 0.54
CA ASP A 225 -26.32 -8.02 -0.63
C ASP A 225 -26.29 -6.51 -0.92
N LEU A 226 -25.10 -5.91 -0.83
CA LEU A 226 -24.86 -4.57 -1.35
C LEU A 226 -25.11 -4.67 -2.86
N LYS A 227 -26.26 -4.14 -3.31
CA LYS A 227 -26.61 -4.03 -4.72
C LYS A 227 -25.88 -2.89 -5.37
#